data_AF-A0A7Y2SJT9-F1
#
_entry.id   AF-A0A7Y2SJT9-F1
#
_cell.length_a   1.000
_cell.length_b   1.000
_cell.length_c   1.000
_cell.angle_alpha   90.00
_cell.angle_beta   90.00
_cell.angle_gamma   90.00
#
_symmetry.space_group_name_H-M   'P 1'
#
loop_
_entity.id
_entity.type
_entity.pdbx_description
1 polymer ?
#
loop_
_entity_poly.entity_id
_entity_poly.type
_entity_poly.pdbx_seq_one_letter_code
_entity_poly.pdbx_strand_id
1 'polypeptide(L)'
;MNWLDDLNSKKRIQLENARQFLRLLHPPERDIVMLAVQGHSDQSIASIRCISQYTVRRHVENVQNKTFDIYGRKLKFRQQLVPELAPYLFLCPV
;
A
#
# COMPACT_ATOMS: atom_id res chain seq x y z
N MET A 1 18.56 26.22 -10.23
CA MET A 1 17.76 25.21 -9.49
C MET A 1 17.07 24.34 -10.53
N ASN A 2 17.54 23.11 -10.75
CA ASN A 2 17.09 22.27 -11.86
C ASN A 2 15.87 21.46 -11.42
N TRP A 3 14.68 21.85 -11.87
CA TRP A 3 13.39 21.31 -11.39
C TRP A 3 13.22 19.80 -11.67
N LEU A 4 13.92 19.29 -12.69
CA LEU A 4 13.94 17.88 -13.06
C LEU A 4 14.68 17.00 -12.02
N ASP A 5 15.73 17.53 -11.39
CA ASP A 5 16.51 16.81 -10.36
C ASP A 5 15.70 16.65 -9.06
N ASP A 6 14.88 17.64 -8.73
CA ASP A 6 14.00 17.63 -7.56
C ASP A 6 12.86 16.62 -7.72
N LEU A 7 12.21 16.60 -8.89
CA LEU A 7 11.16 15.63 -9.21
C LEU A 7 11.69 14.19 -9.20
N ASN A 8 12.88 13.95 -9.76
CA ASN A 8 13.51 12.64 -9.72
C ASN A 8 13.86 12.21 -8.30
N SER A 9 14.34 13.14 -7.47
CA SER A 9 14.65 12.88 -6.07
C SER A 9 13.39 12.50 -5.28
N LYS A 10 12.28 13.22 -5.47
CA LYS A 10 11.01 12.93 -4.81
C LYS A 10 10.46 11.55 -5.21
N LYS A 11 10.47 11.22 -6.50
CA LYS A 11 10.04 9.89 -6.98
C LYS A 11 10.88 8.76 -6.40
N ARG A 12 12.19 8.95 -6.23
CA ARG A 12 13.08 7.96 -5.61
C ARG A 12 12.71 7.72 -4.14
N ILE A 13 12.47 8.79 -3.38
CA ILE A 13 12.04 8.68 -1.97
C ILE A 13 10.70 7.94 -1.88
N GLN A 14 9.74 8.26 -2.73
CA GLN A 14 8.44 7.58 -2.74
C GLN A 14 8.57 6.09 -3.07
N LEU A 15 9.40 5.73 -4.06
CA LEU A 15 9.67 4.34 -4.39
C LEU A 15 10.30 3.58 -3.21
N GLU A 16 11.27 4.19 -2.53
CA GLU A 16 11.92 3.56 -1.37
C GLU A 16 10.94 3.40 -0.20
N ASN A 17 10.13 4.42 0.09
CA ASN A 17 9.07 4.32 1.10
C ASN A 17 8.07 3.22 0.76
N ALA A 18 7.64 3.10 -0.50
CA ALA A 18 6.76 2.03 -0.95
C ALA A 18 7.41 0.65 -0.75
N ARG A 19 8.71 0.49 -1.08
CA ARG A 19 9.45 -0.76 -0.86
C ARG A 19 9.55 -1.14 0.61
N GLN A 20 9.95 -0.19 1.46
CA GLN A 20 10.06 -0.42 2.90
C GLN A 20 8.70 -0.76 3.51
N PHE A 21 7.65 -0.05 3.10
CA PHE A 21 6.29 -0.32 3.52
C PHE A 21 5.84 -1.75 3.14
N LEU A 22 6.03 -2.17 1.88
CA LEU A 22 5.65 -3.52 1.44
C LEU A 22 6.42 -4.64 2.17
N ARG A 23 7.66 -4.38 2.59
CA ARG A 23 8.45 -5.31 3.42
C ARG A 23 7.93 -5.43 4.85
N LEU A 24 7.34 -4.37 5.40
CA LEU A 24 6.75 -4.35 6.74
C LEU A 24 5.43 -5.14 6.82
N LEU A 25 4.75 -5.32 5.69
CA LEU A 25 3.48 -6.05 5.63
C LEU A 25 3.69 -7.56 5.73
N HIS A 26 2.85 -8.22 6.54
CA HIS A 26 2.75 -9.68 6.52
C HIS A 26 2.12 -10.15 5.21
N PRO A 27 2.33 -11.42 4.79
CA PRO A 27 1.80 -11.92 3.53
C PRO A 27 0.30 -11.65 3.32
N PRO A 28 -0.61 -11.89 4.30
CA PRO A 28 -2.03 -11.61 4.11
C PRO A 28 -2.36 -10.13 3.92
N GLU A 29 -1.65 -9.25 4.61
CA GLU A 29 -1.83 -7.79 4.53
C GLU A 29 -1.37 -7.27 3.17
N ARG A 30 -0.22 -7.79 2.72
CA ARG A 30 0.35 -7.48 1.41
C ARG A 30 -0.58 -7.89 0.28
N ASP A 31 -1.15 -9.08 0.36
CA ASP A 31 -2.08 -9.58 -0.64
C ASP A 31 -3.34 -8.70 -0.74
N ILE A 32 -3.85 -8.22 0.39
CA ILE A 32 -4.98 -7.28 0.42
C ILE A 32 -4.59 -5.94 -0.23
N VAL A 33 -3.39 -5.41 0.05
CA VAL A 33 -2.89 -4.19 -0.61
C VAL A 33 -2.79 -4.38 -2.11
N MET A 34 -2.24 -5.51 -2.57
CA MET A 34 -2.09 -5.81 -4.00
C MET A 34 -3.45 -5.89 -4.70
N LEU A 35 -4.40 -6.65 -4.15
CA LEU A 35 -5.74 -6.74 -4.73
C LEU A 35 -6.48 -5.39 -4.71
N ALA A 36 -6.30 -4.59 -3.66
CA ALA A 36 -6.89 -3.27 -3.57
C ALA A 36 -6.34 -2.31 -4.64
N VAL A 37 -5.04 -2.38 -4.93
CA VAL A 37 -4.39 -1.59 -5.99
C VAL A 37 -4.84 -2.03 -7.38
N GLN A 38 -5.12 -3.33 -7.57
CA GLN A 38 -5.75 -3.86 -8.78
C GLN A 38 -7.23 -3.44 -8.93
N GLY A 39 -7.79 -2.71 -7.97
CA GLY A 39 -9.15 -2.17 -8.02
C GLY A 39 -10.21 -3.07 -7.39
N HIS A 40 -9.84 -4.19 -6.76
CA HIS A 40 -10.84 -5.06 -6.11
C HIS A 40 -11.43 -4.40 -4.87
N SER A 41 -12.75 -4.49 -4.69
CA SER A 41 -13.46 -4.04 -3.47
C SER A 41 -13.16 -4.95 -2.28
N ASP A 42 -13.44 -4.51 -1.04
CA ASP A 42 -13.23 -5.34 0.16
C ASP A 42 -14.05 -6.64 0.12
N GLN A 43 -15.26 -6.58 -0.47
CA GLN A 43 -16.08 -7.77 -0.72
C GLN A 43 -15.42 -8.72 -1.72
N SER A 44 -14.93 -8.18 -2.85
CA SER A 44 -14.23 -8.97 -3.85
C SER A 44 -12.96 -9.61 -3.28
N ILE A 45 -12.20 -8.86 -2.48
CA ILE A 45 -11.00 -9.35 -1.79
C ILE A 45 -11.35 -10.49 -0.84
N ALA A 46 -12.42 -10.32 -0.04
CA ALA A 46 -12.91 -11.36 0.86
C ALA A 46 -13.23 -12.66 0.09
N SER A 47 -13.92 -12.55 -1.05
CA SER A 47 -14.22 -13.68 -1.93
C SER A 47 -12.97 -14.32 -2.53
N ILE A 48 -12.06 -13.54 -3.11
CA ILE A 48 -10.82 -14.02 -3.75
C ILE A 48 -9.93 -14.77 -2.73
N ARG A 49 -9.90 -14.28 -1.49
CA ARG A 49 -9.06 -14.83 -0.42
C ARG A 49 -9.77 -15.87 0.44
N CYS A 50 -11.04 -16.17 0.15
CA CYS A 50 -11.88 -17.08 0.94
C CYS A 50 -11.91 -16.73 2.45
N ILE A 51 -12.02 -15.44 2.78
CA ILE A 51 -12.11 -14.94 4.17
C ILE A 51 -13.34 -14.05 4.35
N SER A 52 -13.69 -13.73 5.60
CA SER A 52 -14.79 -12.79 5.87
C SER A 52 -14.42 -11.35 5.54
N GLN A 53 -15.43 -10.52 5.21
CA GLN A 53 -15.22 -9.06 5.07
C GLN A 53 -14.70 -8.42 6.37
N TYR A 54 -15.08 -8.97 7.52
CA TYR A 54 -14.56 -8.52 8.82
C TYR A 54 -13.05 -8.76 8.91
N THR A 55 -12.57 -9.93 8.47
CA THR A 55 -11.14 -10.25 8.42
C THR A 55 -10.40 -9.29 7.48
N VAL A 56 -10.98 -8.96 6.32
CA VAL A 56 -10.41 -7.95 5.40
C VAL A 56 -10.29 -6.60 6.09
N ARG A 57 -11.33 -6.11 6.76
CA ARG A 57 -11.31 -4.84 7.49
C ARG A 57 -10.22 -4.82 8.57
N ARG A 58 -10.07 -5.91 9.33
CA ARG A 58 -9.02 -6.04 10.34
C ARG A 58 -7.61 -5.97 9.74
N HIS A 59 -7.38 -6.63 8.61
CA HIS A 59 -6.10 -6.51 7.92
C HIS A 59 -5.88 -5.09 7.38
N VAL A 60 -6.91 -4.44 6.84
CA VAL A 60 -6.84 -3.04 6.41
C VAL A 60 -6.46 -2.13 7.58
N GLU A 61 -7.08 -2.29 8.75
CA GLU A 61 -6.73 -1.52 9.95
C GLU A 61 -5.26 -1.74 10.36
N ASN A 62 -4.79 -2.98 10.36
CA ASN A 62 -3.38 -3.29 10.63
C ASN A 62 -2.44 -2.61 9.62
N VAL A 63 -2.76 -2.69 8.33
CA VAL A 63 -2.01 -2.02 7.26
C VAL A 63 -1.97 -0.51 7.52
N GLN A 64 -3.10 0.11 7.86
CA GLN A 64 -3.16 1.54 8.16
C GLN A 64 -2.32 1.90 9.38
N ASN A 65 -2.31 1.08 10.43
CA ASN A 65 -1.49 1.33 11.62
C ASN A 65 0.02 1.32 11.26
N LYS A 66 0.44 0.39 10.39
CA LYS A 66 1.82 0.31 9.87
C LYS A 66 2.24 1.48 8.98
N THR A 67 1.31 2.30 8.48
CA THR A 67 1.67 3.49 7.68
C THR A 67 2.38 4.56 8.52
N PHE A 68 2.17 4.57 9.84
CA PHE A 68 2.84 5.53 10.71
C PHE A 68 4.36 5.36 10.69
N ASP A 69 4.85 4.12 10.65
CA ASP A 69 6.28 3.78 10.72
C ASP A 69 7.08 4.31 9.52
N ILE A 70 6.43 4.42 8.35
CA ILE A 70 7.08 4.85 7.10
C ILE A 70 6.73 6.31 6.75
N TYR A 71 5.46 6.70 6.93
CA TYR A 71 4.97 8.00 6.46
C TYR A 71 4.80 9.03 7.58
N GLY A 72 5.08 8.66 8.84
CA GLY A 72 4.93 9.53 10.02
C GLY A 72 3.48 9.88 10.36
N ARG A 73 2.51 9.29 9.67
CA ARG A 73 1.07 9.51 9.89
C ARG A 73 0.25 8.32 9.44
N LYS A 74 -0.94 8.16 10.03
CA LYS A 74 -1.91 7.15 9.60
C LYS A 74 -2.58 7.57 8.29
N LEU A 75 -2.43 6.76 7.25
CA LEU A 75 -3.07 6.98 5.95
C LEU A 75 -4.42 6.25 5.84
N LYS A 76 -5.39 6.87 5.15
CA LYS A 76 -6.63 6.22 4.74
C LYS A 76 -6.33 5.20 3.64
N PHE A 77 -6.75 3.95 3.85
CA PHE A 77 -6.35 2.84 2.99
C PHE A 77 -6.67 3.06 1.51
N ARG A 78 -7.95 3.25 1.16
CA ARG A 78 -8.38 3.43 -0.23
C ARG A 78 -8.05 4.81 -0.80
N GLN A 79 -8.24 5.87 -0.02
CA GLN A 79 -8.15 7.24 -0.54
C GLN A 79 -6.71 7.77 -0.61
N GLN A 80 -5.79 7.23 0.19
CA GLN A 80 -4.44 7.80 0.31
C GLN A 80 -3.36 6.74 0.06
N LEU A 81 -3.42 5.60 0.75
CA LEU A 81 -2.37 4.60 0.64
C LEU A 81 -2.37 3.89 -0.72
N VAL A 82 -3.53 3.42 -1.20
CA VAL A 82 -3.63 2.71 -2.49
C VAL A 82 -3.13 3.59 -3.65
N PRO A 83 -3.57 4.86 -3.80
CA PRO A 83 -3.03 5.75 -4.84
C PRO A 83 -1.54 6.03 -4.70
N GLU A 84 -1.02 6.14 -3.48
CA GLU A 84 0.42 6.34 -3.24
C GLU A 84 1.25 5.13 -3.71
N LEU A 85 0.75 3.91 -3.50
CA LEU A 85 1.48 2.68 -3.84
C LEU A 85 1.29 2.24 -5.29
N ALA A 86 0.15 2.55 -5.91
CA ALA A 86 -0.23 2.07 -7.23
C ALA A 86 0.85 2.27 -8.33
N PRO A 87 1.54 3.43 -8.41
CA PRO A 87 2.60 3.64 -9.41
C PRO A 87 3.83 2.76 -9.23
N TYR A 88 4.06 2.22 -8.01
CA TYR A 88 5.31 1.58 -7.63
C TYR A 88 5.20 0.07 -7.44
N LEU A 89 3.99 -0.46 -7.31
CA LEU A 89 3.76 -1.89 -7.08
C LEU A 89 4.23 -2.77 -8.24
N PHE A 90 4.20 -2.27 -9.48
CA PHE A 90 4.75 -2.97 -10.65
C PHE A 90 6.30 -2.89 -10.72
N LEU A 91 6.92 -2.02 -9.93
CA LEU A 91 8.38 -1.77 -9.91
C LEU A 91 9.07 -2.39 -8.69
N CYS A 92 8.28 -2.99 -7.79
CA CYS A 92 8.75 -3.65 -6.59
C CYS A 92 8.39 -5.13 -6.68
N PRO A 93 9.27 -5.99 -7.23
CA PRO A 93 9.07 -7.42 -7.12
C PRO A 93 9.07 -7.76 -5.63
N VAL A 94 7.98 -8.40 -5.22
CA VAL A 94 7.76 -8.78 -3.83
C VAL A 94 8.32 -10.17 -3.58
#